data_AF-C5FNI6-F1
#
_entry.id   AF-C5FNI6-F1
#
_cell.length_a   1.000
_cell.length_b   1.000
_cell.length_c   1.000
_cell.angle_alpha   90.00
_cell.angle_beta   90.00
_cell.angle_gamma   90.00
#
_symmetry.space_group_name_H-M   'P 1'
#
loop_
_entity.id
_entity.type
_entity.pdbx_description
1 polymer ?
#
loop_
_entity_poly.entity_id
_entity_poly.type
_entity_poly.pdbx_seq_one_letter_code
_entity_poly.pdbx_strand_id
1 'polypeptide(L)'
;MPAKLPPLTLVVATTPITTAANPSIRKLGIGKGGTLPWPKIKTDMRFFARVTTRPPPSTNASGAPVINAVIMGRKTYDSIPARFRPLSKRLNVIITRDESGSVMERAIADWNAFKNRELEKGDNSTAASTEEPDVMVSNSLEAALSTLQSSFASSSSSEVGAGKRRLGNIYIMGGSEIYASSLRLTPSVLGENNPLRIIMTHVRRRGDADTQSDVESLVNGFDCDTCFPIDQQGMKEGWKEVSSEELGKWVGEEVPQDWMWEGDCAVKTVGYERL
;
A
#
# COMPACT_ATOMS: atom_id res chain seq x y z
N MET A 1 -21.66 -1.80 -19.14
CA MET A 1 -20.29 -2.31 -18.88
C MET A 1 -19.99 -2.08 -17.40
N PRO A 2 -19.33 -3.01 -16.69
CA PRO A 2 -18.95 -2.78 -15.30
C PRO A 2 -18.02 -1.55 -15.21
N ALA A 3 -18.13 -0.77 -14.12
CA ALA A 3 -17.33 0.44 -13.94
C ALA A 3 -15.82 0.10 -13.94
N LYS A 4 -15.02 0.84 -14.70
CA LYS A 4 -13.56 0.62 -14.76
C LYS A 4 -12.95 0.92 -13.39
N LEU A 5 -12.15 -0.03 -12.86
CA LEU A 5 -11.39 0.20 -11.63
C LEU A 5 -10.35 1.32 -11.85
N PRO A 6 -10.00 2.09 -10.80
CA PRO A 6 -8.85 2.97 -10.85
C PRO A 6 -7.55 2.18 -11.12
N PRO A 7 -6.45 2.86 -11.50
CA PRO A 7 -5.13 2.25 -11.58
C PRO A 7 -4.78 1.49 -10.30
N LEU A 8 -4.33 0.26 -10.45
CA LEU A 8 -3.92 -0.56 -9.34
C LEU A 8 -2.46 -0.24 -9.00
N THR A 9 -2.21 0.20 -7.77
CA THR A 9 -0.88 0.70 -7.38
C THR A 9 -0.32 -0.11 -6.22
N LEU A 10 0.78 -0.82 -6.45
CA LEU A 10 1.54 -1.44 -5.37
C LEU A 10 2.32 -0.33 -4.65
N VAL A 11 2.32 -0.35 -3.31
CA VAL A 11 3.14 0.56 -2.49
C VAL A 11 4.04 -0.30 -1.62
N VAL A 12 5.35 -0.11 -1.73
CA VAL A 12 6.34 -0.97 -1.08
C VAL A 12 7.59 -0.18 -0.72
N ALA A 13 8.23 -0.51 0.40
CA ALA A 13 9.58 -0.07 0.71
C ALA A 13 10.52 -1.27 0.61
N THR A 14 11.69 -1.11 0.00
CA THR A 14 12.62 -2.20 -0.31
C THR A 14 14.06 -1.85 0.04
N THR A 15 14.87 -2.86 0.38
CA THR A 15 16.33 -2.70 0.53
C THR A 15 17.08 -3.78 -0.26
N PRO A 16 18.15 -3.45 -0.99
CA PRO A 16 18.87 -4.40 -1.81
C PRO A 16 19.67 -5.34 -0.94
N ILE A 17 19.44 -6.64 -1.15
CA ILE A 17 20.20 -7.71 -0.52
C ILE A 17 20.73 -8.67 -1.56
N THR A 18 21.89 -9.25 -1.28
CA THR A 18 22.45 -10.37 -2.02
C THR A 18 22.39 -11.62 -1.14
N THR A 19 22.47 -12.79 -1.76
CA THR A 19 22.55 -14.06 -1.03
C THR A 19 23.91 -14.69 -1.26
N ALA A 20 24.44 -15.42 -0.29
CA ALA A 20 25.71 -16.13 -0.45
C ALA A 20 25.69 -17.09 -1.65
N ALA A 21 24.52 -17.69 -1.93
CA ALA A 21 24.33 -18.58 -3.07
C ALA A 21 24.37 -17.86 -4.44
N ASN A 22 23.95 -16.59 -4.51
CA ASN A 22 23.89 -15.81 -5.75
C ASN A 22 24.22 -14.34 -5.47
N PRO A 23 25.51 -13.98 -5.36
CA PRO A 23 25.93 -12.61 -5.04
C PRO A 23 25.69 -11.62 -6.19
N SER A 24 25.52 -12.12 -7.42
CA SER A 24 25.21 -11.32 -8.61
C SER A 24 23.75 -10.86 -8.68
N ILE A 25 22.84 -11.53 -7.97
CA ILE A 25 21.42 -11.21 -7.98
C ILE A 25 21.10 -10.29 -6.81
N ARG A 26 20.66 -9.07 -7.12
CA ARG A 26 20.18 -8.10 -6.13
C ARG A 26 18.70 -8.26 -5.91
N LYS A 27 18.34 -9.00 -4.85
CA LYS A 27 16.95 -9.12 -4.39
C LYS A 27 16.53 -7.85 -3.65
N LEU A 28 15.23 -7.62 -3.60
CA LEU A 28 14.63 -6.46 -2.94
C LEU A 28 13.99 -6.92 -1.61
N GLY A 29 14.73 -6.86 -0.51
CA GLY A 29 14.25 -7.23 0.83
C GLY A 29 13.15 -6.31 1.34
N ILE A 30 12.09 -6.87 1.93
CA ILE A 30 10.92 -6.13 2.43
C ILE A 30 10.52 -6.51 3.87
N GLY A 31 11.07 -7.59 4.42
CA GLY A 31 10.67 -8.08 5.73
C GLY A 31 11.68 -9.01 6.39
N LYS A 32 11.63 -9.04 7.71
CA LYS A 32 12.38 -9.94 8.60
C LYS A 32 11.51 -10.28 9.81
N GLY A 33 11.34 -11.56 10.12
CA GLY A 33 10.62 -12.02 11.30
C GLY A 33 9.16 -11.55 11.36
N GLY A 34 8.52 -11.29 10.21
CA GLY A 34 7.15 -10.76 10.14
C GLY A 34 7.03 -9.24 10.33
N THR A 35 8.14 -8.51 10.48
CA THR A 35 8.18 -7.04 10.56
C THR A 35 9.02 -6.42 9.45
N LEU A 36 9.06 -5.09 9.36
CA LEU A 36 10.01 -4.38 8.50
C LEU A 36 11.45 -4.68 8.98
N PRO A 37 12.43 -4.79 8.06
CA PRO A 37 13.80 -5.17 8.43
C PRO A 37 14.64 -3.99 8.95
N TRP A 38 14.14 -2.76 8.82
CA TRP A 38 14.76 -1.53 9.31
C TRP A 38 14.04 -0.95 10.53
N PRO A 39 14.73 -0.12 11.34
CA PRO A 39 14.09 0.72 12.35
C PRO A 39 13.01 1.62 11.74
N LYS A 40 12.15 2.19 12.58
CA LYS A 40 11.07 3.06 12.11
C LYS A 40 11.62 4.32 11.40
N ILE A 41 11.47 4.36 10.09
CA ILE A 41 11.76 5.55 9.25
C ILE A 41 10.50 6.41 9.19
N LYS A 42 10.45 7.51 9.93
CA LYS A 42 9.25 8.36 10.06
C LYS A 42 8.88 9.00 8.74
N THR A 43 9.85 9.33 7.91
CA THR A 43 9.66 9.94 6.60
C THR A 43 8.85 9.03 5.67
N ASP A 44 9.26 7.77 5.53
CA ASP A 44 8.53 6.76 4.75
C ASP A 44 7.14 6.47 5.34
N MET A 45 7.03 6.30 6.65
CA MET A 45 5.73 6.05 7.30
C MET A 45 4.72 7.20 7.10
N ARG A 46 5.19 8.45 7.14
CA ARG A 46 4.35 9.63 6.88
C ARG A 46 3.96 9.72 5.42
N PHE A 47 4.90 9.46 4.50
CA PHE A 47 4.63 9.41 3.07
C PHE A 47 3.56 8.36 2.76
N PHE A 48 3.76 7.11 3.20
CA PHE A 48 2.79 6.03 3.05
C PHE A 48 1.40 6.42 3.58
N ALA A 49 1.33 6.99 4.78
CA ALA A 49 0.06 7.39 5.38
C ALA A 49 -0.65 8.48 4.57
N ARG A 50 0.07 9.52 4.11
CA ARG A 50 -0.51 10.59 3.29
C ARG A 50 -1.00 10.06 1.94
N VAL A 51 -0.14 9.36 1.21
CA VAL A 51 -0.44 8.87 -0.14
C VAL A 51 -1.62 7.92 -0.13
N THR A 52 -1.64 6.94 0.78
CA THR A 52 -2.73 5.97 0.82
C THR A 52 -4.04 6.53 1.34
N THR A 53 -4.02 7.66 2.07
CA THR A 53 -5.24 8.30 2.61
C THR A 53 -5.82 9.35 1.66
N ARG A 54 -4.97 10.08 0.91
CA ARG A 54 -5.37 11.21 0.06
C ARG A 54 -6.30 10.75 -1.06
N PRO A 55 -7.55 11.24 -1.12
CA PRO A 55 -8.44 10.95 -2.24
C PRO A 55 -7.91 11.52 -3.57
N PRO A 56 -8.24 10.92 -4.72
CA PRO A 56 -7.85 11.45 -6.03
C PRO A 56 -8.48 12.83 -6.31
N PRO A 57 -7.75 13.79 -6.91
CA PRO A 57 -8.17 15.19 -7.05
C PRO A 57 -9.50 15.44 -7.79
N SER A 58 -9.88 14.55 -8.72
CA SER A 58 -11.04 14.75 -9.61
C SER A 58 -12.39 14.34 -9.03
N THR A 59 -12.45 13.92 -7.75
CA THR A 59 -13.63 13.22 -7.22
C THR A 59 -14.60 14.08 -6.41
N ASN A 60 -14.27 15.34 -6.13
CA ASN A 60 -15.09 16.25 -5.32
C ASN A 60 -16.31 16.86 -6.06
N ALA A 61 -16.52 16.56 -7.35
CA ALA A 61 -17.59 17.16 -8.15
C ALA A 61 -19.01 16.70 -7.73
N SER A 62 -19.14 15.58 -7.00
CA SER A 62 -20.43 14.93 -6.72
C SER A 62 -20.87 14.97 -5.25
N GLY A 63 -20.19 15.73 -4.38
CA GLY A 63 -20.52 15.86 -2.94
C GLY A 63 -20.38 14.59 -2.08
N ALA A 64 -20.25 13.41 -2.69
CA ALA A 64 -20.09 12.13 -1.99
C ALA A 64 -18.66 11.96 -1.45
N PRO A 65 -18.49 11.51 -0.19
CA PRO A 65 -17.18 11.22 0.38
C PRO A 65 -16.46 10.10 -0.38
N VAL A 66 -15.15 10.27 -0.59
CA VAL A 66 -14.30 9.34 -1.35
C VAL A 66 -13.33 8.65 -0.38
N ILE A 67 -13.20 7.33 -0.50
CA ILE A 67 -12.31 6.53 0.33
C ILE A 67 -11.38 5.67 -0.53
N ASN A 68 -10.08 5.72 -0.24
CA ASN A 68 -9.12 4.81 -0.86
C ASN A 68 -9.19 3.44 -0.20
N ALA A 69 -8.89 2.38 -0.96
CA ALA A 69 -8.73 1.03 -0.44
C ALA A 69 -7.24 0.66 -0.30
N VAL A 70 -6.92 -0.01 0.80
CA VAL A 70 -5.60 -0.64 1.03
C VAL A 70 -5.78 -2.15 1.14
N ILE A 71 -5.23 -2.87 0.17
CA ILE A 71 -5.29 -4.33 0.09
C ILE A 71 -4.00 -4.91 0.66
N MET A 72 -4.15 -5.84 1.60
CA MET A 72 -3.02 -6.50 2.25
C MET A 72 -3.31 -7.96 2.61
N GLY A 73 -2.26 -8.75 2.78
CA GLY A 73 -2.37 -10.12 3.27
C GLY A 73 -2.55 -10.17 4.78
N ARG A 74 -3.15 -11.24 5.29
CA ARG A 74 -3.39 -11.44 6.73
C ARG A 74 -2.14 -11.21 7.60
N LYS A 75 -0.97 -11.73 7.20
CA LYS A 75 0.29 -11.54 7.95
C LYS A 75 0.74 -10.07 8.01
N THR A 76 0.50 -9.30 6.95
CA THR A 76 0.77 -7.86 6.91
C THR A 76 -0.19 -7.09 7.79
N TYR A 77 -1.47 -7.47 7.83
CA TYR A 77 -2.42 -6.89 8.76
C TYR A 77 -2.02 -7.16 10.22
N ASP A 78 -1.61 -8.40 10.53
CA ASP A 78 -1.20 -8.80 11.87
C ASP A 78 0.09 -8.08 12.33
N SER A 79 0.98 -7.68 11.40
CA SER A 79 2.22 -6.97 11.73
C SER A 79 2.02 -5.47 12.05
N ILE A 80 0.86 -4.91 11.70
CA ILE A 80 0.51 -3.54 12.10
C ILE A 80 0.19 -3.55 13.61
N PRO A 81 0.81 -2.66 14.42
CA PRO A 81 0.50 -2.59 15.84
C PRO A 81 -1.01 -2.38 16.09
N ALA A 82 -1.59 -3.06 17.07
CA ALA A 82 -3.03 -3.07 17.35
C ALA A 82 -3.67 -1.67 17.52
N ARG A 83 -2.89 -0.68 17.97
CA ARG A 83 -3.34 0.72 18.09
C ARG A 83 -3.47 1.47 16.76
N PHE A 84 -2.84 0.96 15.70
CA PHE A 84 -2.80 1.57 14.36
C PHE A 84 -3.56 0.76 13.31
N ARG A 85 -4.11 -0.40 13.66
CA ARG A 85 -5.00 -1.17 12.79
C ARG A 85 -6.46 -1.09 13.26
N PRO A 86 -7.43 -1.09 12.33
CA PRO A 86 -7.24 -0.90 10.89
C PRO A 86 -6.64 0.48 10.59
N LEU A 87 -6.02 0.62 9.41
CA LEU A 87 -5.43 1.89 9.01
C LEU A 87 -6.55 2.94 8.82
N SER A 88 -6.57 3.96 9.66
CA SER A 88 -7.63 4.98 9.68
C SER A 88 -7.82 5.68 8.33
N LYS A 89 -9.06 6.11 8.05
CA LYS A 89 -9.47 6.89 6.86
C LYS A 89 -9.27 6.18 5.52
N ARG A 90 -9.17 4.85 5.54
CA ARG A 90 -8.99 3.97 4.38
C ARG A 90 -9.85 2.72 4.57
N LEU A 91 -10.36 2.18 3.47
CA LEU A 91 -10.99 0.87 3.47
C LEU A 91 -9.89 -0.20 3.55
N ASN A 92 -9.84 -0.96 4.63
CA ASN A 92 -8.82 -1.99 4.84
C ASN A 92 -9.33 -3.32 4.28
N VAL A 93 -8.63 -3.87 3.30
CA VAL A 93 -9.01 -5.14 2.64
C VAL A 93 -7.99 -6.21 2.97
N ILE A 94 -8.41 -7.24 3.70
CA ILE A 94 -7.54 -8.30 4.20
C ILE A 94 -7.77 -9.57 3.39
N ILE A 95 -6.71 -10.06 2.75
CA ILE A 95 -6.74 -11.31 2.00
C ILE A 95 -6.30 -12.45 2.91
N THR A 96 -7.16 -13.47 3.05
CA THR A 96 -6.91 -14.66 3.86
C THR A 96 -7.57 -15.89 3.26
N ARG A 97 -6.96 -17.06 3.39
CA ARG A 97 -7.62 -18.34 3.03
C ARG A 97 -8.40 -18.96 4.19
N ASP A 98 -8.39 -18.30 5.35
CA ASP A 98 -9.16 -18.73 6.51
C ASP A 98 -10.64 -18.41 6.29
N GLU A 99 -11.45 -19.46 6.13
CA GLU A 99 -12.89 -19.37 5.91
C GLU A 99 -13.70 -19.42 7.21
N SER A 100 -13.04 -19.56 8.38
CA SER A 100 -13.73 -19.66 9.68
C SER A 100 -14.47 -18.39 10.10
N GLY A 101 -14.21 -17.25 9.46
CA GLY A 101 -14.72 -15.94 9.86
C GLY A 101 -13.89 -15.24 10.94
N SER A 102 -12.95 -15.94 11.58
CA SER A 102 -12.16 -15.41 12.70
C SER A 102 -11.40 -14.13 12.36
N VAL A 103 -10.90 -14.02 11.12
CA VAL A 103 -10.18 -12.82 10.63
C VAL A 103 -11.13 -11.63 10.51
N MET A 104 -12.37 -11.86 10.05
CA MET A 104 -13.38 -10.81 9.92
C MET A 104 -13.81 -10.31 11.31
N GLU A 105 -14.10 -11.21 12.24
CA GLU A 105 -14.45 -10.88 13.62
C GLU A 105 -13.36 -10.02 14.29
N ARG A 106 -12.09 -10.45 14.19
CA ARG A 106 -10.95 -9.69 14.75
C ARG A 106 -10.83 -8.30 14.12
N ALA A 107 -10.97 -8.20 12.81
CA ALA A 107 -10.80 -6.94 12.12
C ALA A 107 -11.95 -5.95 12.39
N ILE A 108 -13.18 -6.45 12.59
CA ILE A 108 -14.30 -5.64 13.11
C ILE A 108 -14.03 -5.19 14.56
N ALA A 109 -13.53 -6.09 15.42
CA ALA A 109 -13.20 -5.74 16.80
C ALA A 109 -12.10 -4.65 16.88
N ASP A 110 -11.06 -4.76 16.06
CA ASP A 110 -10.01 -3.75 15.93
C ASP A 110 -10.59 -2.40 15.44
N TRP A 111 -11.55 -2.42 14.50
CA TRP A 111 -12.23 -1.21 14.02
C TRP A 111 -13.08 -0.55 15.11
N ASN A 112 -13.85 -1.33 15.86
CA ASN A 112 -14.63 -0.84 17.02
C ASN A 112 -13.71 -0.21 18.08
N ALA A 113 -12.59 -0.88 18.40
CA ALA A 113 -11.60 -0.35 19.34
C ALA A 113 -10.96 0.95 18.84
N PHE A 114 -10.73 1.09 17.52
CA PHE A 114 -10.28 2.35 16.93
C PHE A 114 -11.33 3.46 17.10
N LYS A 115 -12.61 3.21 16.78
CA LYS A 115 -13.68 4.19 16.91
C LYS A 115 -13.87 4.67 18.36
N ASN A 116 -13.84 3.75 19.31
CA ASN A 116 -13.94 4.10 20.73
C ASN A 116 -12.80 5.05 21.17
N ARG A 117 -11.56 4.80 20.73
CA ARG A 117 -10.41 5.68 21.04
C ARG A 117 -10.51 7.07 20.40
N GLU A 118 -11.18 7.20 19.26
CA GLU A 118 -11.42 8.51 18.63
C GLU A 118 -12.51 9.28 19.37
N LEU A 119 -13.57 8.60 19.83
CA LEU A 119 -14.64 9.19 20.63
C LEU A 119 -14.12 9.70 21.99
N GLU A 120 -13.24 8.94 22.65
CA GLU A 120 -12.62 9.34 23.93
C GLU A 120 -11.72 10.58 23.82
N LYS A 121 -11.21 10.91 22.62
CA LYS A 121 -10.33 12.05 22.38
C LYS A 121 -11.07 13.29 21.86
N GLY A 122 -12.30 13.14 21.39
CA GLY A 122 -13.12 14.24 20.90
C GLY A 122 -13.93 14.86 22.04
N ASP A 123 -14.04 16.19 22.06
CA ASP A 123 -15.06 16.87 22.86
C ASP A 123 -16.46 16.44 22.38
N ASN A 124 -17.38 16.31 23.32
CA ASN A 124 -18.57 15.48 23.24
C ASN A 124 -19.63 16.05 22.27
N SER A 125 -19.44 15.94 20.96
CA SER A 125 -20.46 16.33 19.97
C SER A 125 -20.32 15.67 18.60
N THR A 126 -20.35 14.35 18.52
CA THR A 126 -20.87 13.66 17.33
C THR A 126 -21.57 12.38 17.77
N ALA A 127 -22.89 12.37 17.58
CA ALA A 127 -23.75 11.24 17.85
C ALA A 127 -23.20 9.96 17.17
N ALA A 128 -23.39 8.82 17.83
CA ALA A 128 -23.05 7.50 17.31
C ALA A 128 -23.65 7.33 15.91
N SER A 129 -22.82 7.53 14.88
CA SER A 129 -23.19 7.20 13.51
C SER A 129 -23.13 5.68 13.38
N THR A 130 -24.18 5.10 12.81
CA THR A 130 -24.20 3.72 12.29
C THR A 130 -23.31 3.63 11.05
N GLU A 131 -22.03 3.97 11.18
CA GLU A 131 -21.05 3.84 10.10
C GLU A 131 -20.72 2.36 9.87
N GLU A 132 -20.76 1.94 8.61
CA GLU A 132 -20.27 0.61 8.24
C GLU A 132 -18.76 0.49 8.51
N PRO A 133 -18.27 -0.68 8.97
CA PRO A 133 -16.86 -0.89 9.20
C PRO A 133 -16.02 -0.64 7.95
N ASP A 134 -14.89 0.04 8.13
CA ASP A 134 -13.90 0.29 7.07
C ASP A 134 -12.97 -0.91 6.88
N VAL A 135 -13.55 -2.10 6.88
CA VAL A 135 -12.84 -3.37 6.83
C VAL A 135 -13.61 -4.35 5.94
N MET A 136 -12.87 -5.00 5.05
CA MET A 136 -13.34 -6.09 4.21
C MET A 136 -12.38 -7.26 4.31
N VAL A 137 -12.89 -8.49 4.35
CA VAL A 137 -12.09 -9.71 4.26
C VAL A 137 -12.47 -10.46 2.98
N SER A 138 -11.47 -10.95 2.26
CA SER A 138 -11.67 -11.69 1.01
C SER A 138 -10.71 -12.88 0.92
N ASN A 139 -11.09 -13.90 0.15
CA ASN A 139 -10.31 -15.12 -0.02
C ASN A 139 -9.22 -15.03 -1.09
N SER A 140 -9.30 -14.03 -1.96
CA SER A 140 -8.38 -13.82 -3.07
C SER A 140 -8.33 -12.34 -3.47
N LEU A 141 -7.25 -11.96 -4.16
CA LEU A 141 -7.09 -10.61 -4.66
C LEU A 141 -8.17 -10.29 -5.71
N GLU A 142 -8.47 -11.24 -6.59
CA GLU A 142 -9.46 -11.15 -7.65
C GLU A 142 -10.86 -10.97 -7.08
N ALA A 143 -11.24 -11.78 -6.07
CA ALA A 143 -12.52 -11.60 -5.39
C ALA A 143 -12.61 -10.23 -4.71
N ALA A 144 -11.53 -9.77 -4.05
CA ALA A 144 -11.49 -8.44 -3.44
C ALA A 144 -11.70 -7.32 -4.47
N LEU A 145 -11.01 -7.39 -5.62
CA LEU A 145 -11.15 -6.40 -6.70
C LEU A 145 -12.56 -6.43 -7.30
N SER A 146 -13.15 -7.62 -7.48
CA SER A 146 -14.52 -7.77 -7.97
C SER A 146 -15.54 -7.16 -6.99
N THR A 147 -15.40 -7.42 -5.69
CA THR A 147 -16.27 -6.80 -4.67
C THR A 147 -16.11 -5.29 -4.64
N LEU A 148 -14.88 -4.76 -4.68
CA LEU A 148 -14.65 -3.31 -4.76
C LEU A 148 -15.29 -2.70 -6.01
N GLN A 149 -15.19 -3.38 -7.15
CA GLN A 149 -15.85 -2.94 -8.37
C GLN A 149 -17.37 -2.91 -8.17
N SER A 150 -18.00 -4.00 -7.72
CA SER A 150 -19.46 -4.09 -7.56
C SER A 150 -20.02 -3.16 -6.48
N SER A 151 -19.37 -3.05 -5.32
CA SER A 151 -19.83 -2.24 -4.20
C SER A 151 -19.75 -0.74 -4.48
N PHE A 152 -18.88 -0.31 -5.39
CA PHE A 152 -18.66 1.10 -5.70
C PHE A 152 -18.96 1.49 -7.17
N ALA A 153 -19.41 0.53 -8.02
CA ALA A 153 -19.73 0.75 -9.44
C ALA A 153 -20.99 1.58 -9.72
N SER A 154 -21.80 1.93 -8.72
CA SER A 154 -23.03 2.72 -8.92
C SER A 154 -22.77 4.23 -9.15
N SER A 155 -21.64 4.62 -9.75
CA SER A 155 -21.31 6.02 -10.02
C SER A 155 -21.80 6.54 -11.39
N SER A 156 -22.61 5.76 -12.13
CA SER A 156 -23.26 6.21 -13.37
C SER A 156 -24.74 6.55 -13.22
N SER A 157 -25.34 6.33 -12.05
CA SER A 157 -26.69 6.82 -11.73
C SER A 157 -26.57 8.07 -10.88
N SER A 158 -27.12 9.19 -11.37
CA SER A 158 -27.18 10.50 -10.71
C SER A 158 -27.94 10.54 -9.37
N GLU A 159 -28.26 9.38 -8.80
CA GLU A 159 -28.87 9.21 -7.49
C GLU A 159 -27.92 8.44 -6.59
N VAL A 160 -26.92 9.14 -6.04
CA VAL A 160 -26.17 8.62 -4.89
C VAL A 160 -27.15 8.62 -3.72
N GLY A 161 -27.69 7.46 -3.37
CA GLY A 161 -28.46 7.31 -2.14
C GLY A 161 -27.67 7.89 -0.96
N ALA A 162 -28.34 8.68 -0.12
CA ALA A 162 -27.73 9.37 1.00
C ALA A 162 -26.88 8.39 1.83
N GLY A 163 -25.56 8.61 1.89
CA GLY A 163 -24.62 7.82 2.70
C GLY A 163 -23.65 6.90 1.94
N LYS A 164 -23.77 6.70 0.62
CA LYS A 164 -22.81 5.85 -0.13
C LYS A 164 -21.53 6.59 -0.50
N ARG A 165 -20.38 6.05 -0.07
CA ARG A 165 -19.03 6.52 -0.42
C ARG A 165 -18.63 6.11 -1.82
N ARG A 166 -17.73 6.87 -2.44
CA ARG A 166 -17.09 6.52 -3.71
C ARG A 166 -15.72 5.87 -3.47
N LEU A 167 -15.36 4.92 -4.30
CA LEU A 167 -14.02 4.35 -4.29
C LEU A 167 -13.03 5.34 -4.91
N GLY A 168 -11.98 5.66 -4.16
CA GLY A 168 -10.82 6.42 -4.62
C GLY A 168 -9.78 5.50 -5.23
N ASN A 169 -8.50 5.70 -4.88
CA ASN A 169 -7.41 4.86 -5.35
C ASN A 169 -7.40 3.49 -4.64
N ILE A 170 -6.87 2.47 -5.33
CA ILE A 170 -6.62 1.13 -4.76
C ILE A 170 -5.11 0.92 -4.63
N TYR A 171 -4.66 0.75 -3.39
CA TYR A 171 -3.27 0.48 -3.06
C TYR A 171 -3.10 -0.96 -2.58
N ILE A 172 -2.13 -1.68 -3.14
CA ILE A 172 -1.70 -2.98 -2.60
C ILE A 172 -0.45 -2.74 -1.77
N MET A 173 -0.51 -3.04 -0.47
CA MET A 173 0.59 -2.82 0.45
C MET A 173 1.25 -4.13 0.92
N GLY A 174 1.05 -5.22 0.17
CA GLY A 174 1.75 -6.49 0.35
C GLY A 174 1.08 -7.45 1.33
N GLY A 175 1.80 -8.42 1.90
CA GLY A 175 3.23 -8.70 1.75
C GLY A 175 3.59 -9.43 0.45
N SER A 176 4.74 -10.11 0.45
CA SER A 176 5.31 -10.80 -0.72
C SER A 176 4.29 -11.64 -1.49
N GLU A 177 3.48 -12.43 -0.80
CA GLU A 177 2.47 -13.29 -1.45
C GLU A 177 1.41 -12.48 -2.22
N ILE A 178 0.95 -11.37 -1.65
CA ILE A 178 -0.04 -10.49 -2.29
C ILE A 178 0.60 -9.71 -3.43
N TYR A 179 1.82 -9.19 -3.26
CA TYR A 179 2.57 -8.59 -4.37
C TYR A 179 2.74 -9.59 -5.51
N ALA A 180 3.08 -10.84 -5.23
CA ALA A 180 3.29 -11.86 -6.25
C ALA A 180 2.00 -12.14 -7.03
N SER A 181 0.86 -12.23 -6.34
CA SER A 181 -0.45 -12.36 -6.99
C SER A 181 -0.79 -11.13 -7.85
N SER A 182 -0.47 -9.94 -7.35
CA SER A 182 -0.75 -8.69 -8.07
C SER A 182 0.05 -8.56 -9.37
N LEU A 183 1.31 -9.00 -9.36
CA LEU A 183 2.18 -8.98 -10.54
C LEU A 183 1.71 -9.96 -11.64
N ARG A 184 0.94 -11.00 -11.27
CA ARG A 184 0.35 -11.96 -12.22
C ARG A 184 -0.99 -11.50 -12.81
N LEU A 185 -1.53 -10.36 -12.37
CA LEU A 185 -2.80 -9.86 -12.88
C LEU A 185 -2.72 -9.50 -14.36
N THR A 186 -3.66 -10.04 -15.12
CA THR A 186 -3.81 -9.83 -16.56
C THR A 186 -4.67 -8.60 -16.86
N PRO A 187 -4.56 -8.02 -18.07
CA PRO A 187 -5.46 -6.95 -18.52
C PRO A 187 -6.95 -7.31 -18.41
N SER A 188 -7.32 -8.58 -18.53
CA SER A 188 -8.71 -9.04 -18.35
C SER A 188 -9.25 -8.82 -16.93
N VAL A 189 -8.40 -8.80 -15.91
CA VAL A 189 -8.81 -8.52 -14.51
C VAL A 189 -8.72 -7.02 -14.20
N LEU A 190 -7.67 -6.34 -14.67
CA LEU A 190 -7.46 -4.91 -14.41
C LEU A 190 -8.40 -4.01 -15.22
N GLY A 191 -8.93 -4.52 -16.34
CA GLY A 191 -9.61 -3.74 -17.37
C GLY A 191 -8.63 -3.29 -18.44
N GLU A 192 -9.10 -3.24 -19.69
CA GLU A 192 -8.29 -2.79 -20.82
C GLU A 192 -7.73 -1.39 -20.56
N ASN A 193 -6.42 -1.23 -20.83
CA ASN A 193 -5.68 0.01 -20.62
C ASN A 193 -5.75 0.53 -19.16
N ASN A 194 -5.85 -0.37 -18.17
CA ASN A 194 -5.68 0.01 -16.77
C ASN A 194 -4.25 -0.33 -16.31
N PRO A 195 -3.39 0.67 -16.03
CA PRO A 195 -1.99 0.40 -15.73
C PRO A 195 -1.83 -0.23 -14.35
N LEU A 196 -0.84 -1.11 -14.25
CA LEU A 196 -0.30 -1.59 -12.98
C LEU A 196 0.92 -0.74 -12.64
N ARG A 197 0.91 -0.14 -11.45
CA ARG A 197 1.96 0.78 -10.99
C ARG A 197 2.63 0.26 -9.72
N ILE A 198 3.86 0.67 -9.49
CA ILE A 198 4.57 0.48 -8.22
C ILE A 198 5.07 1.85 -7.74
N ILE A 199 4.72 2.22 -6.52
CA ILE A 199 5.39 3.27 -5.75
C ILE A 199 6.38 2.56 -4.83
N MET A 200 7.68 2.74 -5.07
CA MET A 200 8.74 2.07 -4.33
C MET A 200 9.58 3.07 -3.55
N THR A 201 9.65 2.92 -2.22
CA THR A 201 10.67 3.59 -1.41
C THR A 201 11.90 2.71 -1.32
N HIS A 202 12.98 3.11 -1.96
CA HIS A 202 14.29 2.48 -1.76
C HIS A 202 14.84 2.88 -0.39
N VAL A 203 15.29 1.90 0.37
CA VAL A 203 15.91 2.07 1.69
C VAL A 203 17.35 1.55 1.63
N ARG A 204 18.27 2.35 2.15
CA ARG A 204 19.70 2.04 2.28
C ARG A 204 20.14 2.31 3.70
N ARG A 205 21.16 1.60 4.17
CA ARG A 205 21.76 1.83 5.48
C ARG A 205 23.25 2.05 5.32
N ARG A 206 23.77 3.07 5.97
CA ARG A 206 25.22 3.29 6.09
C ARG A 206 25.78 2.37 7.17
N GLY A 207 26.89 1.70 6.90
CA GLY A 207 27.65 0.98 7.92
C GLY A 207 28.51 1.95 8.75
N ASP A 208 28.88 1.54 9.97
CA ASP A 208 29.66 2.39 10.90
C ASP A 208 31.03 2.82 10.33
N ALA A 209 31.61 2.03 9.43
CA ALA A 209 32.90 2.30 8.80
C ALA A 209 32.79 3.06 7.45
N ASP A 210 31.57 3.34 6.97
CA ASP A 210 31.33 3.72 5.59
C ASP A 210 30.84 5.18 5.43
N THR A 211 31.73 6.13 5.74
CA THR A 211 31.39 7.57 5.71
C THR A 211 31.47 8.20 4.32
N GLN A 212 32.00 7.50 3.31
CA GLN A 212 32.29 8.06 1.98
C GLN A 212 31.64 7.32 0.80
N SER A 213 31.05 6.13 0.98
CA SER A 213 30.43 5.44 -0.16
C SER A 213 29.18 6.15 -0.67
N ASP A 214 29.02 6.10 -1.98
CA ASP A 214 27.81 6.53 -2.67
C ASP A 214 26.60 5.71 -2.18
N VAL A 215 25.48 6.38 -1.94
CA VAL A 215 24.26 5.78 -1.35
C VAL A 215 23.72 4.64 -2.21
N GLU A 216 23.87 4.76 -3.54
CA GLU A 216 23.44 3.74 -4.49
C GLU A 216 24.24 2.44 -4.39
N SER A 217 25.49 2.52 -3.91
CA SER A 217 26.36 1.35 -3.74
C SER A 217 26.06 0.54 -2.47
N LEU A 218 25.35 1.14 -1.51
CA LEU A 218 25.00 0.50 -0.24
C LEU A 218 24.08 -0.70 -0.47
N VAL A 219 24.52 -1.88 -0.06
CA VAL A 219 23.75 -3.13 -0.11
C VAL A 219 23.96 -3.95 1.14
N ASN A 220 23.06 -4.89 1.40
CA ASN A 220 23.12 -5.75 2.59
C ASN A 220 23.10 -4.95 3.91
N GLY A 221 22.48 -3.76 3.91
CA GLY A 221 22.35 -2.93 5.11
C GLY A 221 21.38 -3.51 6.15
N PHE A 222 20.54 -4.46 5.73
CA PHE A 222 19.59 -5.16 6.59
C PHE A 222 19.49 -6.64 6.21
N ASP A 223 19.28 -7.50 7.21
CA ASP A 223 18.97 -8.91 7.02
C ASP A 223 17.46 -9.06 6.74
N CYS A 224 17.10 -9.77 5.67
CA CYS A 224 15.72 -9.98 5.25
C CYS A 224 15.46 -11.47 4.99
N ASP A 225 14.32 -11.98 5.45
CA ASP A 225 13.81 -13.32 5.11
C ASP A 225 12.70 -13.27 4.05
N THR A 226 12.16 -12.09 3.80
CA THR A 226 11.07 -11.84 2.87
C THR A 226 11.52 -10.80 1.84
N CYS A 227 11.35 -11.12 0.56
CA CYS A 227 11.70 -10.24 -0.55
C CYS A 227 10.45 -9.85 -1.36
N PHE A 228 10.53 -8.73 -2.07
CA PHE A 228 9.63 -8.44 -3.17
C PHE A 228 9.77 -9.53 -4.25
N PRO A 229 8.69 -9.90 -4.95
CA PRO A 229 8.70 -11.10 -5.81
C PRO A 229 9.57 -11.00 -7.06
N ILE A 230 9.94 -9.78 -7.46
CA ILE A 230 10.88 -9.53 -8.55
C ILE A 230 12.13 -8.86 -7.99
N ASP A 231 13.27 -9.22 -8.57
CA ASP A 231 14.57 -8.64 -8.22
C ASP A 231 14.86 -7.38 -9.03
N GLN A 232 16.04 -6.79 -8.83
CA GLN A 232 16.42 -5.57 -9.53
C GLN A 232 16.53 -5.75 -11.06
N GLN A 233 16.82 -6.96 -11.54
CA GLN A 233 16.88 -7.21 -12.98
C GLN A 233 15.47 -7.28 -13.57
N GLY A 234 14.54 -7.99 -12.90
CA GLY A 234 13.13 -8.02 -13.29
C GLY A 234 12.47 -6.65 -13.28
N MET A 235 12.86 -5.76 -12.36
CA MET A 235 12.45 -4.35 -12.41
C MET A 235 12.94 -3.65 -13.69
N LYS A 236 14.20 -3.84 -14.09
CA LYS A 236 14.76 -3.20 -15.29
C LYS A 236 14.15 -3.71 -16.60
N GLU A 237 13.79 -4.99 -16.65
CA GLU A 237 13.29 -5.63 -17.87
C GLU A 237 11.78 -5.44 -18.08
N GLY A 238 11.00 -5.37 -17.00
CA GLY A 238 9.53 -5.36 -17.06
C GLY A 238 8.86 -4.03 -16.68
N TRP A 239 9.63 -3.05 -16.23
CA TRP A 239 9.08 -1.81 -15.67
C TRP A 239 9.81 -0.56 -16.15
N LYS A 240 9.03 0.48 -16.42
CA LYS A 240 9.53 1.81 -16.75
C LYS A 240 9.50 2.69 -15.50
N GLU A 241 10.65 3.20 -15.07
CA GLU A 241 10.70 4.25 -14.05
C GLU A 241 10.14 5.56 -14.62
N VAL A 242 9.23 6.21 -13.89
CA VAL A 242 8.63 7.48 -14.28
C VAL A 242 9.36 8.66 -13.65
N SER A 243 9.18 9.86 -14.21
CA SER A 243 9.77 11.06 -13.62
C SER A 243 9.15 11.37 -12.24
N SER A 244 9.88 12.13 -11.42
CA SER A 244 9.37 12.63 -10.12
C SER A 244 8.10 13.47 -10.28
N GLU A 245 7.97 14.22 -11.38
CA GLU A 245 6.77 14.99 -11.71
C GLU A 245 5.58 14.06 -11.99
N GLU A 246 5.79 12.99 -12.75
CA GLU A 246 4.75 12.02 -13.05
C GLU A 246 4.33 11.24 -11.80
N LEU A 247 5.29 10.79 -10.99
CA LEU A 247 5.02 10.20 -9.69
C LEU A 247 4.24 11.18 -8.78
N GLY A 248 4.60 12.46 -8.78
CA GLY A 248 3.90 13.51 -8.05
C GLY A 248 2.42 13.63 -8.43
N LYS A 249 2.09 13.45 -9.73
CA LYS A 249 0.70 13.39 -10.21
C LYS A 249 -0.03 12.15 -9.68
N TRP A 250 0.64 11.01 -9.52
CA TRP A 250 0.03 9.80 -8.97
C TRP A 250 -0.30 9.93 -7.48
N VAL A 251 0.61 10.55 -6.72
CA VAL A 251 0.48 10.63 -5.26
C VAL A 251 -0.20 11.91 -4.77
N GLY A 252 -0.28 12.95 -5.60
CA GLY A 252 -0.88 14.24 -5.26
C GLY A 252 -0.01 15.10 -4.33
N GLU A 253 1.30 14.88 -4.32
CA GLU A 253 2.30 15.71 -3.64
C GLU A 253 3.63 15.66 -4.40
N GLU A 254 4.47 16.67 -4.20
CA GLU A 254 5.84 16.66 -4.73
C GLU A 254 6.65 15.53 -4.07
N VAL A 255 7.43 14.80 -4.89
CA VAL A 255 8.30 13.72 -4.42
C VAL A 255 9.76 14.12 -4.63
N PRO A 256 10.58 14.12 -3.56
CA PRO A 256 12.01 14.43 -3.65
C PRO A 256 12.73 13.53 -4.65
N GLN A 257 13.59 14.12 -5.48
CA GLN A 257 14.39 13.41 -6.48
C GLN A 257 15.63 12.73 -5.88
N ASP A 258 16.15 13.33 -4.81
CA ASP A 258 17.37 12.91 -4.14
C ASP A 258 17.11 12.04 -2.91
N TRP A 259 18.16 11.37 -2.47
CA TRP A 259 18.16 10.60 -1.22
C TRP A 259 17.97 11.51 0.00
N MET A 260 17.07 11.12 0.89
CA MET A 260 16.86 11.77 2.19
C MET A 260 17.38 10.90 3.32
N TRP A 261 18.24 11.47 4.16
CA TRP A 261 18.79 10.78 5.32
C TRP A 261 17.90 10.97 6.57
N GLU A 262 17.62 9.89 7.27
CA GLU A 262 16.99 9.87 8.60
C GLU A 262 17.81 8.94 9.51
N GLY A 263 18.75 9.52 10.26
CA GLY A 263 19.72 8.74 11.03
C GLY A 263 20.73 8.03 10.13
N ASP A 264 20.89 6.73 10.31
CA ASP A 264 21.77 5.86 9.50
C ASP A 264 21.09 5.30 8.24
N CYS A 265 19.82 5.64 8.03
CA CYS A 265 19.02 5.20 6.91
C CYS A 265 18.88 6.32 5.87
N ALA A 266 19.00 5.98 4.59
CA ALA A 266 18.66 6.85 3.48
C ALA A 266 17.44 6.29 2.74
N VAL A 267 16.53 7.17 2.34
CA VAL A 267 15.33 6.81 1.56
C VAL A 267 15.19 7.64 0.29
N LYS A 268 14.73 7.00 -0.77
CA LYS A 268 14.36 7.65 -2.04
C LYS A 268 13.12 6.98 -2.61
N THR A 269 12.10 7.75 -2.93
CA THR A 269 10.84 7.21 -3.48
C THR A 269 10.81 7.41 -4.99
N VAL A 270 10.47 6.33 -5.70
CA VAL A 270 10.38 6.30 -7.17
C VAL A 270 9.07 5.62 -7.59
N GLY A 271 8.66 5.85 -8.84
CA GLY A 271 7.47 5.28 -9.44
C GLY A 271 7.83 4.40 -10.62
N TYR A 272 7.13 3.28 -10.77
CA TYR A 272 7.26 2.38 -11.91
C TYR A 272 5.90 2.09 -12.53
N GLU A 273 5.82 2.06 -13.86
CA GLU A 273 4.67 1.56 -14.61
C GLU A 273 5.09 0.31 -15.41
N ARG A 274 4.23 -0.70 -15.45
CA ARG A 274 4.50 -1.96 -16.17
C ARG A 274 4.59 -1.68 -17.68
N LEU A 275 5.60 -2.27 -18.34
CA LEU A 275 5.79 -2.22 -19.79
C LEU A 275 4.71 -3.01 -20.56
#